data_AF-A0A8S2SUH4-F1
#
_entry.id   AF-A0A8S2SUH4-F1
#
_cell.length_a   1.000
_cell.length_b   1.000
_cell.length_c   1.000
_cell.angle_alpha   90.00
_cell.angle_beta   90.00
_cell.angle_gamma   90.00
#
_symmetry.space_group_name_H-M   'P 1'
#
loop_
_entity.id
_entity.type
_entity.pdbx_description
1 polymer ?
#
loop_
_entity_poly.entity_id
_entity_poly.type
_entity_poly.pdbx_seq_one_letter_code
_entity_poly.pdbx_strand_id
1 'polypeptide(L)'
;TFFFTIASPAIRSSRSEYVQYRVGQVIRHKLYGYRAVIIGWDEIASAPDQWLDEHHQDHPEYRKQPNYSVLLDTRDRHAHKTYIPQEHIEVVKD
;
A
#
# COMPACT_ATOMS: atom_id res chain seq x y z
N THR A 1 -1.89 -10.35 -17.45
CA THR A 1 -1.08 -10.39 -16.21
C THR A 1 -0.23 -9.13 -16.15
N PHE A 2 -0.73 -8.07 -15.53
CA PHE A 2 0.03 -6.83 -15.38
C PHE A 2 1.05 -6.99 -14.25
N PHE A 3 2.31 -7.19 -14.62
CA PHE A 3 3.43 -7.15 -13.69
C PHE A 3 3.80 -5.69 -13.40
N PHE A 4 2.99 -5.01 -12.58
CA PHE A 4 3.48 -3.78 -11.95
C PHE A 4 4.39 -4.14 -10.80
N THR A 5 5.64 -3.68 -10.84
CA THR A 5 6.52 -3.63 -9.69
C THR A 5 5.96 -2.56 -8.74
N ILE A 6 5.06 -2.98 -7.85
CA ILE A 6 4.60 -2.12 -6.76
C ILE A 6 5.74 -1.74 -5.80
N ALA A 7 6.96 -2.28 -5.97
CA ALA A 7 8.12 -1.83 -5.22
C ALA A 7 8.69 -0.55 -5.86
N SER A 8 8.63 0.56 -5.13
CA SER A 8 9.30 1.81 -5.50
C SER A 8 10.83 1.61 -5.47
N PRO A 9 11.56 1.87 -6.55
CA PRO A 9 13.01 1.67 -6.61
C PRO A 9 13.81 2.79 -5.94
N ALA A 10 13.14 3.87 -5.49
CA ALA A 10 13.80 5.03 -4.90
C ALA A 10 14.39 4.71 -3.51
N ILE A 11 15.67 5.03 -3.31
CA ILE A 11 16.33 4.96 -2.00
C ILE A 11 15.75 6.08 -1.13
N ARG A 12 15.27 5.73 0.06
CA ARG A 12 14.68 6.70 1.00
C ARG A 12 15.52 6.80 2.26
N SER A 13 16.43 7.77 2.26
CA SER A 13 17.41 7.99 3.33
C SER A 13 16.85 8.84 4.48
N SER A 14 15.94 9.78 4.21
CA SER A 14 15.24 10.57 5.23
C SER A 14 13.75 10.22 5.26
N ARG A 15 13.20 10.10 6.47
CA ARG A 15 11.79 9.79 6.67
C ARG A 15 10.98 11.09 6.61
N SER A 16 10.06 11.18 5.66
CA SER A 16 8.99 12.18 5.70
C SER A 16 8.08 11.96 6.92
N GLU A 17 7.75 13.03 7.63
CA GLU A 17 6.93 12.96 8.84
C GLU A 17 5.55 12.31 8.56
N TYR A 18 5.08 12.41 7.33
CA TYR A 18 3.76 11.94 6.90
C TYR A 18 3.67 10.41 6.71
N VAL A 19 4.79 9.70 6.62
CA VAL A 19 4.83 8.23 6.46
C VAL A 19 4.79 7.54 7.84
N GLN A 20 3.63 6.98 8.16
CA GLN A 20 3.32 6.42 9.47
C GLN A 20 3.86 5.00 9.67
N TYR A 21 3.85 4.16 8.63
CA TYR A 21 4.14 2.73 8.75
C TYR A 21 5.49 2.35 8.15
N ARG A 22 5.93 1.11 8.38
CA ARG A 22 7.27 0.60 8.05
C ARG A 22 7.18 -0.71 7.29
N VAL A 23 8.13 -0.91 6.38
CA VAL A 23 8.38 -2.22 5.75
C VAL A 23 8.58 -3.28 6.83
N GLY A 24 7.97 -4.44 6.63
CA GLY A 24 7.99 -5.57 7.56
C GLY A 24 6.83 -5.58 8.57
N GLN A 25 6.08 -4.48 8.73
CA GLN A 25 4.91 -4.50 9.61
C GLN A 25 3.78 -5.34 9.02
N VAL A 26 3.19 -6.19 9.86
CA VAL A 26 1.95 -6.90 9.56
C VAL A 26 0.78 -5.96 9.80
N ILE A 27 -0.10 -5.86 8.82
CA ILE A 27 -1.25 -4.97 8.84
C ILE A 27 -2.52 -5.72 8.51
N ARG A 28 -3.65 -5.13 8.88
CA ARG A 28 -4.98 -5.51 8.45
C ARG A 28 -5.58 -4.36 7.65
N HIS A 29 -6.19 -4.67 6.51
CA HIS A 29 -6.90 -3.64 5.73
C HIS A 29 -8.20 -3.24 6.43
N LYS A 30 -8.35 -1.97 6.81
CA LYS A 30 -9.50 -1.50 7.63
C LYS A 30 -10.86 -1.82 7.01
N LEU A 31 -11.01 -1.67 5.70
CA LEU A 31 -12.30 -1.89 5.02
C LEU A 31 -12.58 -3.36 4.67
N TYR A 32 -11.54 -4.16 4.46
CA TYR A 32 -11.67 -5.48 3.83
C TYR A 32 -11.16 -6.63 4.69
N GLY A 33 -10.57 -6.34 5.86
CA GLY A 33 -10.20 -7.31 6.88
C GLY A 33 -9.01 -8.22 6.57
N TYR A 34 -8.47 -8.22 5.34
CA TYR A 34 -7.36 -9.10 4.98
C TYR A 34 -6.05 -8.66 5.63
N ARG A 35 -5.18 -9.63 5.91
CA ARG A 35 -3.83 -9.40 6.40
C ARG A 35 -2.83 -9.24 5.26
N ALA A 36 -1.83 -8.43 5.52
CA ALA A 36 -0.73 -8.23 4.61
C ALA A 36 0.54 -7.81 5.35
N VAL A 37 1.70 -7.91 4.71
CA VAL A 37 2.96 -7.31 5.19
C VAL A 37 3.39 -6.19 4.27
N ILE A 38 3.80 -5.05 4.84
CA ILE A 38 4.31 -3.92 4.08
C ILE A 38 5.67 -4.27 3.47
N ILE A 39 5.82 -4.10 2.16
CA ILE A 39 7.07 -4.33 1.42
C ILE A 39 7.62 -3.06 0.76
N GLY A 40 6.86 -1.98 0.76
CA GLY A 40 7.27 -0.69 0.23
C GLY A 40 6.23 0.38 0.52
N TRP A 41 6.57 1.63 0.22
CA TRP A 41 5.65 2.76 0.30
C TRP A 41 5.92 3.74 -0.84
N ASP A 42 5.12 4.77 -1.00
CA ASP A 42 5.40 6.03 -1.69
C ASP A 42 4.73 7.16 -0.91
N GLU A 43 5.38 8.31 -0.78
CA GLU A 43 4.81 9.48 -0.07
C GLU A 43 3.60 10.08 -0.79
N ILE A 44 3.61 9.98 -2.11
CA ILE A 44 2.55 10.35 -3.05
C ILE A 44 2.39 9.13 -3.95
N ALA A 45 1.15 8.76 -4.28
CA ALA A 45 0.90 7.55 -5.05
C ALA A 45 1.68 7.57 -6.37
N SER A 46 2.43 6.50 -6.64
CA SER A 46 3.30 6.35 -7.81
C SER A 46 2.90 5.14 -8.68
N ALA A 47 1.72 4.58 -8.42
CA ALA A 47 1.15 3.58 -9.29
C ALA A 47 0.75 4.22 -10.65
N PRO A 48 0.66 3.43 -11.73
CA PRO A 48 0.27 3.93 -13.05
C PRO A 48 -1.08 4.61 -13.01
N ASP A 49 -1.26 5.65 -13.81
CA ASP A 49 -2.51 6.42 -13.86
C ASP A 49 -3.72 5.52 -14.11
N GLN A 50 -3.65 4.57 -15.05
CA GLN A 50 -4.75 3.62 -15.27
C GLN A 50 -5.13 2.86 -14.00
N TRP A 51 -4.15 2.38 -13.23
CA TRP A 51 -4.44 1.64 -12.00
C TRP A 51 -5.07 2.55 -10.95
N LEU A 52 -4.55 3.79 -10.83
CA LEU A 52 -5.10 4.79 -9.91
C LEU A 52 -6.49 5.27 -10.33
N ASP A 53 -6.77 5.33 -11.63
CA ASP A 53 -8.09 5.68 -12.17
C ASP A 53 -9.08 4.57 -11.81
N GLU A 54 -8.65 3.31 -11.86
CA GLU A 54 -9.49 2.16 -11.50
C GLU A 54 -9.70 2.01 -9.98
N HIS A 55 -8.66 2.25 -9.15
CA HIS A 55 -8.68 1.91 -7.72
C HIS A 55 -8.87 3.12 -6.79
N HIS A 56 -8.60 4.33 -7.27
CA HIS A 56 -8.73 5.58 -6.52
C HIS A 56 -9.75 6.53 -7.16
N GLN A 57 -10.61 6.04 -8.05
CA GLN A 57 -11.59 6.84 -8.80
C GLN A 57 -12.46 7.72 -7.89
N ASP A 58 -13.01 7.09 -6.86
CA ASP A 58 -13.99 7.71 -5.97
C ASP A 58 -13.31 8.57 -4.88
N HIS A 59 -11.99 8.47 -4.77
CA HIS A 59 -11.17 9.06 -3.71
C HIS A 59 -9.85 9.63 -4.27
N PRO A 60 -9.90 10.72 -5.06
CA PRO A 60 -8.72 11.31 -5.69
C PRO A 60 -7.67 11.80 -4.67
N GLU A 61 -8.07 12.10 -3.43
CA GLU A 61 -7.20 12.44 -2.31
C GLU A 61 -6.21 11.32 -1.97
N TYR A 62 -6.54 10.06 -2.26
CA TYR A 62 -5.65 8.92 -2.05
C TYR A 62 -4.36 9.03 -2.86
N ARG A 63 -4.35 9.79 -3.96
CA ARG A 63 -3.13 10.03 -4.75
C ARG A 63 -2.13 10.94 -4.03
N LYS A 64 -2.60 11.80 -3.11
CA LYS A 64 -1.82 12.85 -2.46
C LYS A 64 -1.33 12.49 -1.05
N GLN A 65 -1.51 11.24 -0.65
CA GLN A 65 -1.07 10.71 0.64
C GLN A 65 -0.16 9.51 0.45
N PRO A 66 0.50 9.04 1.54
CA PRO A 66 1.31 7.85 1.43
C PRO A 66 0.49 6.63 1.03
N ASN A 67 1.00 5.87 0.07
CA ASN A 67 0.44 4.58 -0.32
C ASN A 67 1.48 3.50 -0.08
N TYR A 68 1.03 2.28 0.21
CA TYR A 68 1.86 1.19 0.65
C TYR A 68 1.68 -0.02 -0.24
N SER A 69 2.80 -0.61 -0.62
CA SER A 69 2.84 -1.87 -1.34
C SER A 69 2.91 -2.99 -0.34
N VAL A 70 2.01 -3.96 -0.48
CA VAL A 70 1.84 -5.02 0.52
C VAL A 70 1.79 -6.39 -0.15
N LEU A 71 2.35 -7.40 0.53
CA LEU A 71 2.15 -8.81 0.19
C LEU A 71 1.00 -9.36 1.01
N LEU A 72 0.02 -9.95 0.33
CA LEU A 72 -1.21 -10.43 0.95
C LEU A 72 -1.00 -11.81 1.59
N ASP A 73 -1.68 -12.05 2.71
CA ASP A 73 -1.83 -13.41 3.23
C ASP A 73 -2.75 -14.21 2.29
N THR A 74 -2.21 -15.27 1.69
CA THR A 74 -2.93 -16.09 0.69
C THR A 74 -4.11 -16.85 1.28
N ARG A 75 -4.18 -16.96 2.61
CA ARG A 75 -5.34 -17.51 3.33
C ARG A 75 -6.53 -16.55 3.33
N ASP A 76 -6.28 -15.25 3.18
CA ASP A 76 -7.30 -14.20 3.19
C ASP A 76 -7.68 -13.75 1.76
N ARG A 77 -6.75 -13.80 0.80
CA ARG A 77 -6.93 -13.35 -0.60
C ARG A 77 -6.11 -14.20 -1.58
N HIS A 78 -6.67 -14.55 -2.74
CA HIS A 78 -5.94 -15.28 -3.79
C HIS A 78 -4.86 -14.46 -4.53
N ALA A 79 -4.92 -13.12 -4.46
CA ALA A 79 -3.90 -12.26 -5.04
C ALA A 79 -2.64 -12.23 -4.17
N HIS A 80 -1.46 -12.05 -4.78
CA HIS A 80 -0.19 -12.07 -4.04
C HIS A 80 0.19 -10.72 -3.45
N LYS A 81 -0.23 -9.61 -4.07
CA LYS A 81 0.24 -8.26 -3.73
C LYS A 81 -0.77 -7.19 -4.16
N THR A 82 -0.77 -6.05 -3.48
CA THR A 82 -1.60 -4.89 -3.84
C THR A 82 -0.99 -3.59 -3.31
N TYR A 83 -1.65 -2.46 -3.59
CA TYR A 83 -1.27 -1.11 -3.21
C TYR A 83 -2.40 -0.44 -2.43
N ILE A 84 -2.12 0.11 -1.25
CA ILE A 84 -3.17 0.57 -0.32
C ILE A 84 -2.87 1.99 0.21
N PRO A 85 -3.89 2.87 0.31
CA PRO A 85 -3.74 4.16 0.98
C PRO A 85 -3.39 4.01 2.47
N GLN A 86 -2.61 4.95 3.01
CA GLN A 86 -2.21 4.97 4.43
C GLN A 86 -3.40 4.85 5.37
N GLU A 87 -4.49 5.54 5.08
CA GLU A 87 -5.66 5.57 5.96
C GLU A 87 -6.35 4.21 6.11
N HIS A 88 -6.13 3.27 5.18
CA HIS A 88 -6.71 1.92 5.22
C HIS A 88 -5.85 0.91 6.00
N ILE A 89 -4.76 1.35 6.63
CA ILE A 89 -3.85 0.47 7.38
C ILE A 89 -4.15 0.49 8.87
N GLU A 90 -4.39 -0.70 9.42
CA GLU A 90 -4.32 -0.96 10.85
C GLU A 90 -3.13 -1.90 11.11
N VAL A 91 -2.18 -1.51 11.97
CA VAL A 91 -1.07 -2.39 12.35
C VAL A 91 -1.59 -3.46 13.30
N VAL A 92 -1.35 -4.73 12.96
CA VAL A 92 -1.64 -5.84 13.86
C VAL A 92 -0.62 -5.78 14.99
N LYS A 93 -1.11 -5.53 16.20
CA LYS A 93 -0.31 -5.66 17.43
C LYS A 93 -0.53 -7.07 17.96
N ASP A 94 0.56 -7.72 18.35
CA ASP A 94 0.51 -8.98 19.10
C ASP A 94 -0.09 -8.76 20.50
#